data_AF-A0AAX3WMY3-F1
#
_entry.id   AF-A0AAX3WMY3-F1
#
_cell.length_a   1.000
_cell.length_b   1.000
_cell.length_c   1.000
_cell.angle_alpha   90.00
_cell.angle_beta   90.00
_cell.angle_gamma   90.00
#
_symmetry.space_group_name_H-M   'P 1'
#
loop_
_entity.id
_entity.type
_entity.pdbx_description
1 polymer ?
#
loop_
_entity_poly.entity_id
_entity_poly.type
_entity_poly.pdbx_seq_one_letter_code
_entity_poly.pdbx_strand_id
1 'polypeptide(L)'
;MGHFDSAFRAKRCEAWCNLHGMRSRVVEKGPDQKGFVVLERRWVVERTFGWLSHWGGLLRERADRLDVATGRLTCVACLMAANALNNPA
;
A
#
# COMPACT_ATOMS: atom_id res chain seq x y z
N MET A 1 13.15 2.63 6.92
CA MET A 1 12.59 3.97 6.61
C MET A 1 11.37 3.75 5.74
N GLY A 2 10.19 4.11 6.23
CA GLY A 2 8.92 3.93 5.52
C GLY A 2 8.65 5.11 4.60
N HIS A 3 8.49 4.85 3.30
CA HIS A 3 8.10 5.85 2.32
C HIS A 3 6.60 5.70 2.05
N PHE A 4 5.85 6.77 2.28
CA PHE A 4 4.40 6.79 2.13
C PHE A 4 3.99 7.83 1.10
N ASP A 5 2.97 7.51 0.31
CA ASP A 5 2.25 8.51 -0.47
C ASP A 5 1.48 9.45 0.46
N SER A 6 1.17 10.67 0.00
CA SER A 6 0.41 11.65 0.80
C SER A 6 -0.96 11.13 1.25
N ALA A 7 -1.56 10.17 0.52
CA ALA A 7 -2.79 9.48 0.93
C ALA A 7 -2.62 8.66 2.22
N PHE A 8 -1.40 8.28 2.60
CA PHE A 8 -1.08 7.49 3.79
C PHE A 8 -0.56 8.35 4.96
N ARG A 9 -1.01 9.61 5.07
CA ARG A 9 -0.73 10.52 6.21
C ARG A 9 -1.42 10.14 7.54
N ALA A 10 -2.08 9.00 7.62
CA ALA A 10 -2.82 8.60 8.82
C ALA A 10 -1.87 8.46 10.04
N LYS A 11 -2.29 8.95 11.21
CA LYS A 11 -1.56 8.78 12.50
C LYS A 11 -1.16 7.33 12.77
N ARG A 12 -1.96 6.39 12.28
CA ARG A 12 -1.68 4.96 12.39
C ARG A 12 -0.41 4.54 11.65
N CYS A 13 -0.14 5.08 10.46
CA CYS A 13 1.09 4.79 9.71
C CYS A 13 2.33 5.32 10.43
N GLU A 14 2.22 6.49 11.06
CA GLU A 14 3.27 7.06 11.90
C GLU A 14 3.52 6.22 13.16
N ALA A 15 2.46 5.87 13.90
CA ALA A 15 2.56 5.02 15.08
C ALA A 15 3.20 3.66 14.78
N TRP A 16 2.82 3.05 13.65
CA TRP A 16 3.38 1.77 13.20
C TRP A 16 4.87 1.90 12.85
N CYS A 17 5.25 2.98 12.16
CA CYS A 17 6.66 3.26 11.88
C CYS A 17 7.47 3.43 13.16
N ASN A 18 6.95 4.19 14.14
CA ASN A 18 7.61 4.40 15.42
C ASN A 18 7.75 3.10 16.22
N LEU A 19 6.72 2.25 16.25
CA LEU A 19 6.74 0.94 16.89
C LEU A 19 7.87 0.05 16.34
N HIS A 20 8.10 0.12 15.04
CA HIS A 20 9.12 -0.68 14.36
C HIS A 20 10.47 0.05 14.18
N GLY A 21 10.69 1.17 14.87
CA GLY A 21 11.94 1.94 14.79
C GLY A 21 12.23 2.52 13.40
N MET A 22 11.21 2.66 12.56
CA MET A 22 11.33 3.16 11.20
C MET A 22 11.04 4.66 11.15
N ARG A 23 11.92 5.45 10.53
CA ARG A 23 11.58 6.83 10.16
C ARG A 23 10.52 6.85 9.05
N SER A 24 9.40 7.52 9.26
CA SER A 24 8.38 7.76 8.22
C SER A 24 8.75 8.99 7.40
N ARG A 25 8.61 8.92 6.07
CA ARG A 25 8.73 10.07 5.17
C ARG A 25 7.58 10.02 4.18
N VAL A 26 6.68 11.00 4.31
CA VAL A 26 5.59 11.20 3.37
C VAL A 26 6.12 11.98 2.18
N VAL A 27 5.91 11.46 0.97
CA VAL A 27 6.24 12.16 -0.27
C VAL A 27 5.04 13.02 -0.66
N GLU A 28 5.21 14.33 -0.64
CA GLU A 28 4.13 15.27 -0.94
C GLU A 28 4.30 15.91 -2.31
N LYS A 29 3.17 16.20 -2.95
CA LYS A 29 3.12 16.99 -4.16
C LYS A 29 3.18 18.47 -3.78
N GLY A 30 3.97 19.27 -4.49
CA GLY A 30 4.01 20.71 -4.25
C GLY A 30 2.63 21.35 -4.52
N PRO A 31 2.19 22.35 -3.74
CA PRO A 31 0.87 22.97 -3.90
C PRO A 31 0.67 23.61 -5.29
N ASP A 32 1.75 24.10 -5.92
CA ASP A 32 1.73 24.71 -7.26
C ASP A 32 2.09 23.74 -8.40
N GLN A 33 2.18 22.43 -8.11
CA GLN A 33 2.68 21.47 -9.08
C GLN A 33 1.62 21.12 -10.14
N LYS A 34 1.62 21.88 -11.24
CA LYS A 34 0.84 21.59 -12.45
C LYS A 34 1.55 20.52 -13.30
N GLY A 35 0.84 19.44 -13.62
CA GLY A 35 1.35 18.33 -14.45
C GLY A 35 1.98 17.17 -13.66
N PHE A 36 2.64 16.28 -14.40
CA PHE A 36 3.38 15.12 -13.88
C PHE A 36 4.82 15.55 -13.61
N VAL A 37 5.23 15.58 -12.34
CA VAL A 37 6.65 15.75 -11.96
C VAL A 37 7.07 14.49 -11.23
N VAL A 38 8.25 14.00 -11.58
CA VAL A 38 8.85 12.83 -10.94
C VAL A 38 9.17 13.20 -9.49
N LEU A 39 8.39 12.67 -8.56
CA LEU A 39 8.63 12.82 -7.13
C LEU A 39 9.68 11.81 -6.68
N GLU A 40 10.67 12.28 -5.90
CA GLU A 40 11.73 11.43 -5.38
C GLU A 40 11.13 10.25 -4.60
N ARG A 41 11.50 9.02 -4.97
CA ARG A 41 11.08 7.75 -4.33
C ARG A 41 9.61 7.34 -4.45
N ARG A 42 8.78 8.07 -5.23
CA ARG A 42 7.41 7.63 -5.56
C ARG A 42 7.38 6.26 -6.26
N TRP A 43 8.41 5.98 -7.06
CA TRP A 43 8.57 4.68 -7.73
C TRP A 43 8.58 3.52 -6.74
N VAL A 44 9.01 3.69 -5.49
CA VAL A 44 9.04 2.62 -4.48
C VAL A 44 7.63 2.20 -4.09
N VAL A 45 6.75 3.18 -3.87
CA VAL A 45 5.33 2.95 -3.55
C VAL A 45 4.63 2.28 -4.74
N GLU A 46 4.81 2.83 -5.94
CA GLU A 46 4.24 2.27 -7.17
C GLU A 46 4.76 0.87 -7.47
N ARG A 47 6.05 0.59 -7.22
CA ARG A 47 6.65 -0.75 -7.37
C ARG A 47 6.07 -1.75 -6.39
N THR A 48 5.78 -1.32 -5.16
CA THR A 48 5.18 -2.17 -4.12
C THR A 48 3.75 -2.54 -4.51
N PHE A 49 2.93 -1.57 -4.92
CA PHE A 49 1.60 -1.83 -5.46
C PHE A 49 1.64 -2.65 -6.75
N GLY A 50 2.62 -2.41 -7.61
CA GLY A 50 2.86 -3.18 -8.82
C GLY A 50 3.15 -4.65 -8.49
N TRP A 51 4.00 -4.93 -7.50
CA TRP A 51 4.29 -6.29 -7.03
C TRP A 51 3.06 -6.96 -6.43
N LEU A 52 2.30 -6.25 -5.57
CA LEU A 52 1.04 -6.77 -5.03
C LEU A 52 0.03 -7.09 -6.13
N SER A 53 -0.04 -6.25 -7.17
CA SER A 53 -0.90 -6.45 -8.33
C SER A 53 -0.40 -7.58 -9.24
N HIS A 54 0.90 -7.87 -9.24
CA HIS A 54 1.55 -8.94 -10.03
C HIS A 54 1.80 -10.24 -9.27
N TRP A 55 1.51 -10.32 -7.97
CA TRP A 55 1.73 -11.48 -7.09
C TRP A 55 0.87 -12.72 -7.45
N GLY A 56 0.48 -12.89 -8.72
CA GLY A 56 -0.12 -14.10 -9.23
C GLY A 56 -0.29 -14.13 -10.76
N GLY A 57 0.69 -13.65 -11.53
CA GLY A 57 0.75 -13.85 -12.99
C GLY A 57 0.10 -12.75 -13.84
N LEU A 58 0.02 -12.95 -15.17
CA LEU A 58 -0.59 -11.96 -16.07
C LEU A 58 -2.09 -11.81 -15.78
N LEU A 59 -2.64 -10.60 -15.95
CA LEU A 59 -4.08 -10.35 -15.75
C LEU A 59 -4.94 -11.23 -16.65
N ARG A 60 -4.47 -11.54 -17.87
CA ARG A 60 -5.13 -12.44 -18.82
C ARG A 60 -5.30 -13.86 -18.25
N GLU A 61 -4.23 -14.42 -17.69
CA GLU A 61 -4.23 -15.78 -17.12
C GLU A 61 -5.12 -15.89 -15.89
N ARG A 62 -5.35 -14.75 -15.21
CA ARG A 62 -6.19 -14.66 -14.02
C ARG A 62 -7.66 -14.38 -14.31
N ALA A 63 -8.00 -13.85 -15.48
CA ALA A 63 -9.37 -13.47 -15.80
C ALA A 63 -10.35 -14.66 -15.69
N ASP A 64 -9.86 -15.87 -15.97
CA ASP A 64 -10.63 -17.12 -15.90
C ASP A 64 -10.50 -17.84 -14.53
N ARG A 65 -9.65 -17.31 -13.62
CA ARG A 65 -9.28 -17.94 -12.35
C ARG A 65 -9.95 -17.26 -11.17
N LEU A 66 -11.26 -17.52 -11.04
CA LEU A 66 -12.09 -17.02 -9.93
C LEU A 66 -11.60 -17.51 -8.57
N ASP A 67 -10.96 -18.67 -8.50
CA ASP A 67 -10.31 -19.22 -7.30
C ASP A 67 -9.23 -18.28 -6.75
N VAL A 68 -8.42 -17.70 -7.64
CA VAL A 68 -7.36 -16.75 -7.28
C VAL A 68 -7.95 -15.42 -6.83
N ALA A 69 -9.03 -14.96 -7.46
CA ALA A 69 -9.73 -13.74 -7.06
C ALA A 69 -10.35 -13.88 -5.67
N THR A 70 -11.04 -14.99 -5.41
CA THR A 70 -11.62 -15.32 -4.11
C THR A 70 -10.55 -15.43 -3.04
N GLY A 71 -9.44 -16.15 -3.30
CA GLY A 71 -8.34 -16.26 -2.35
C GLY A 71 -7.74 -14.92 -1.93
N ARG A 72 -7.63 -13.96 -2.86
CA ARG A 72 -7.17 -12.60 -2.56
C ARG A 72 -8.17 -11.81 -1.72
N LEU A 73 -9.46 -11.87 -2.06
CA LEU A 73 -10.51 -11.22 -1.28
C LEU A 73 -10.54 -11.78 0.15
N THR A 74 -10.43 -13.10 0.31
CA THR A 74 -10.31 -13.74 1.63
C THR A 74 -9.07 -13.26 2.37
N CYS A 75 -7.91 -13.19 1.71
CA CYS A 75 -6.68 -12.66 2.33
C CYS A 75 -6.85 -11.22 2.81
N VAL A 76 -7.45 -10.35 2.00
CA VAL A 76 -7.75 -8.96 2.38
C VAL A 76 -8.72 -8.93 3.57
N ALA A 77 -9.78 -9.75 3.56
CA ALA A 77 -10.72 -9.84 4.67
C ALA A 77 -10.04 -10.33 5.97
N CYS A 78 -9.16 -11.34 5.89
CA CYS A 78 -8.38 -11.82 7.03
C CYS A 78 -7.44 -10.73 7.57
N LEU A 79 -6.77 -9.98 6.69
CA LEU A 79 -5.90 -8.86 7.10
C LEU A 79 -6.70 -7.73 7.76
N MET A 80 -7.88 -7.41 7.24
CA MET A 80 -8.77 -6.42 7.86
C MET A 80 -9.28 -6.89 9.22
N ALA A 81 -9.68 -8.15 9.34
CA ALA A 81 -10.10 -8.75 10.62
C ALA A 81 -8.96 -8.77 11.63
N ALA A 82 -7.76 -9.20 11.22
CA ALA A 82 -6.56 -9.15 12.06
C ALA A 82 -6.23 -7.72 12.49
N ASN A 83 -6.33 -6.74 11.58
CA ASN A 83 -6.14 -5.34 11.94
C ASN A 83 -7.22 -4.85 12.94
N ALA A 84 -8.48 -5.25 12.78
CA ALA A 84 -9.56 -4.87 13.70
C ALA A 84 -9.34 -5.48 15.10
N LEU A 85 -8.85 -6.72 15.18
CA LEU A 85 -8.50 -7.39 16.44
C LEU A 85 -7.28 -6.75 17.12
N ASN A 86 -6.28 -6.35 16.35
CA ASN A 86 -5.05 -5.73 16.88
C ASN A 86 -5.22 -4.22 17.17
N ASN A 87 -6.27 -3.59 16.66
CA ASN A 87 -6.57 -2.18 16.88
C ASN A 87 -8.05 -2.02 17.22
N PRO A 88 -8.50 -2.52 18.40
CA PRO A 88 -9.81 -2.16 18.93
C PRO A 88 -9.82 -0.64 19.11
N ALA A 89 -10.91 0.01 18.71
CA ALA A 89 -11.06 1.47 18.73
C ALA A 89 -10.75 2.08 20.10
#